data_AF-A0A444UBP8-F1
#
_entry.id   AF-A0A444UBP8-F1
#
_cell.length_a   1.000
_cell.length_b   1.000
_cell.length_c   1.000
_cell.angle_alpha   90.00
_cell.angle_beta   90.00
_cell.angle_gamma   90.00
#
_symmetry.space_group_name_H-M   'P 1'
#
loop_
_entity.id
_entity.type
_entity.pdbx_description
1 polymer ?
#
loop_
_entity_poly.entity_id
_entity_poly.type
_entity_poly.pdbx_seq_one_letter_code
_entity_poly.pdbx_strand_id
1 'polypeptide(L)'
;MGGAVSAGEDNDELIDNLKEAHYIRSDLVEQAFRAIDRADYYLEEFRDNAYKDLAWRHGNIHLSAPCIYSEVMEALDLQPGLSFLNLGSGTGYLSTMVLFSLGRFPCKIIRSYVKQRPGKPQNHGVELHADVIEYAYQKLDTFIKTCDSFDKFEFCEPSFVVGNCLEITPESRQYDRVYCGAGVQKEHENYMKNMLKVGGILVLPLEEKLTKITRTGYNIWETKKIIAVSFAPLAQPKNRDTGKSKAIPLRKCKQSTAL
;
A
#
# COMPACT_ATOMS: atom_id res chain seq x y z
N MET A 1 23.64 -2.73 0.61
CA MET A 1 23.80 -1.42 1.28
C MET A 1 22.57 -1.21 2.16
N GLY A 2 22.72 -0.84 3.44
CA GLY A 2 21.58 -0.36 4.26
C GLY A 2 21.51 -0.74 5.74
N GLY A 3 22.35 -1.64 6.28
CA GLY A 3 22.04 -2.26 7.59
C GLY A 3 22.28 -1.44 8.87
N ALA A 4 23.01 -0.31 8.84
CA ALA A 4 23.51 0.32 10.06
C ALA A 4 23.13 1.80 10.26
N VAL A 5 22.62 2.49 9.25
CA VAL A 5 22.54 3.97 9.28
C VAL A 5 21.17 4.48 9.74
N SER A 6 20.16 3.60 9.86
CA SER A 6 18.78 4.03 10.12
C SER A 6 18.05 3.12 11.11
N ALA A 7 18.72 2.61 12.15
CA ALA A 7 18.04 1.90 13.24
C ALA A 7 17.72 2.88 14.38
N GLY A 8 16.57 2.72 15.04
CA GLY A 8 16.19 3.48 16.24
C GLY A 8 15.87 2.57 17.43
N GLU A 9 15.82 3.13 18.63
CA GLU A 9 15.34 2.48 19.86
C GLU A 9 13.81 2.35 19.85
N ASP A 10 13.12 3.29 19.21
CA ASP A 10 11.67 3.29 18.99
C ASP A 10 11.28 3.73 17.57
N ASN A 11 9.97 3.82 17.32
CA ASN A 11 9.46 4.24 16.02
C ASN A 11 9.86 5.68 15.68
N ASP A 12 9.83 6.59 16.66
CA ASP A 12 10.10 8.00 16.43
C ASP A 12 11.57 8.26 16.08
N GLU A 13 12.51 7.61 16.77
CA GLU A 13 13.94 7.68 16.45
C GLU A 13 14.24 7.03 15.09
N LEU A 14 13.58 5.91 14.75
CA LEU A 14 13.67 5.34 13.39
C LEU A 14 13.24 6.39 12.34
N ILE A 15 12.14 7.13 12.58
CA ILE A 15 11.67 8.15 11.64
C ILE A 15 12.64 9.32 11.55
N ASP A 16 13.21 9.76 12.68
CA ASP A 16 14.23 10.81 12.71
C ASP A 16 15.45 10.43 11.86
N ASN A 17 15.96 9.21 12.04
CA ASN A 17 17.10 8.71 11.27
C ASN A 17 16.79 8.62 9.76
N LEU A 18 15.57 8.21 9.38
CA LEU A 18 15.14 8.19 7.98
C LEU A 18 15.02 9.59 7.37
N LYS A 19 14.65 10.59 8.18
CA LYS A 19 14.62 12.00 7.76
C LYS A 19 16.02 12.58 7.59
N GLU A 20 16.92 12.33 8.54
CA GLU A 20 18.32 12.74 8.46
C GLU A 20 19.01 12.14 7.24
N ALA A 21 18.70 10.88 6.92
CA ALA A 21 19.17 10.20 5.71
C ALA A 21 18.43 10.61 4.41
N HIS A 22 17.50 11.57 4.47
CA HIS A 22 16.72 12.10 3.34
C HIS A 22 15.80 11.10 2.61
N TYR A 23 15.42 10.00 3.26
CA TYR A 23 14.40 9.08 2.76
C TYR A 23 12.99 9.62 2.95
N ILE A 24 12.72 10.24 4.11
CA ILE A 24 11.47 10.96 4.39
C ILE A 24 11.73 12.45 4.18
N ARG A 25 10.91 13.08 3.34
CA ARG A 25 11.14 14.45 2.87
C ARG A 25 9.93 15.36 3.10
N SER A 26 8.73 14.80 3.07
CA SER A 26 7.48 15.54 3.21
C SER A 26 6.84 15.34 4.57
N ASP A 27 6.26 16.41 5.12
CA ASP A 27 5.58 16.39 6.42
C ASP A 27 4.45 15.36 6.46
N LEU A 28 3.74 15.16 5.35
CA LEU A 28 2.65 14.20 5.26
C LEU A 28 3.16 12.75 5.42
N VAL A 29 4.29 12.43 4.80
CA VAL A 29 4.91 11.10 4.92
C VAL A 29 5.44 10.91 6.34
N GLU A 30 6.14 11.89 6.91
CA GLU A 30 6.58 11.83 8.31
C GLU A 30 5.40 11.57 9.26
N GLN A 31 4.33 12.35 9.15
CA GLN A 31 3.15 12.19 10.01
C GLN A 31 2.53 10.80 9.89
N ALA A 32 2.46 10.25 8.67
CA ALA A 32 1.94 8.90 8.46
C ALA A 32 2.80 7.82 9.13
N PHE A 33 4.12 7.94 9.05
CA PHE A 33 5.07 7.01 9.67
C PHE A 33 5.09 7.10 11.19
N ARG A 34 4.93 8.29 11.77
CA ARG A 34 4.84 8.46 13.23
C ARG A 34 3.51 8.00 13.80
N ALA A 35 2.42 8.20 13.04
CA ALA A 35 1.09 7.82 13.49
C ALA A 35 0.87 6.30 13.56
N ILE A 36 1.70 5.51 12.88
CA ILE A 36 1.53 4.06 12.76
C ILE A 36 2.84 3.40 13.14
N ASP A 37 2.90 2.93 14.37
CA ASP A 37 4.06 2.24 14.89
C ASP A 37 4.31 0.94 14.10
N ARG A 38 5.51 0.84 13.53
CA ARG A 38 5.94 -0.32 12.76
C ARG A 38 5.91 -1.62 13.57
N ALA A 39 6.22 -1.58 14.87
CA ALA A 39 6.23 -2.76 15.74
C ALA A 39 4.85 -3.37 15.92
N ASP A 40 3.77 -2.58 15.79
CA ASP A 40 2.40 -3.10 15.86
C ASP A 40 2.06 -4.02 14.69
N TYR A 41 2.83 -3.99 13.60
CA TYR A 41 2.66 -4.87 12.44
C TYR A 41 3.62 -6.06 12.44
N TYR A 42 4.42 -6.22 13.49
CA TYR A 42 5.22 -7.40 13.74
C TYR A 42 4.44 -8.45 14.56
N LEU A 43 4.94 -9.68 14.53
CA LEU A 43 4.60 -10.67 15.53
C LEU A 43 5.29 -10.30 16.85
N GLU A 44 4.63 -10.60 17.97
CA GLU A 44 5.03 -10.14 19.31
C GLU A 44 6.49 -10.50 19.64
N GLU A 45 6.89 -11.73 19.37
CA GLU A 45 8.23 -12.26 19.63
C GLU A 45 9.35 -11.62 18.77
N PHE A 46 9.01 -10.81 17.77
CA PHE A 46 9.97 -10.17 16.87
C PHE A 46 9.94 -8.64 16.93
N ARG A 47 9.16 -8.03 17.84
CA ARG A 47 9.01 -6.56 17.94
C ARG A 47 10.34 -5.81 18.11
N ASP A 48 11.32 -6.40 18.79
CA ASP A 48 12.66 -5.81 18.98
C ASP A 48 13.44 -5.56 17.66
N ASN A 49 12.98 -6.16 16.56
CA ASN A 49 13.56 -5.95 15.23
C ASN A 49 12.76 -4.96 14.37
N ALA A 50 11.69 -4.37 14.90
CA ALA A 50 10.81 -3.50 14.13
C ALA A 50 11.48 -2.20 13.72
N TYR A 51 12.30 -1.62 14.58
CA TYR A 51 12.91 -0.30 14.40
C TYR A 51 14.27 -0.33 13.69
N LYS A 52 14.59 -1.45 13.05
CA LYS A 52 15.77 -1.59 12.19
C LYS A 52 15.35 -1.32 10.75
N ASP A 53 16.20 -0.64 9.99
CA ASP A 53 15.97 -0.43 8.55
C ASP A 53 16.24 -1.69 7.72
N LEU A 54 15.48 -2.73 8.00
CA LEU A 54 15.58 -4.05 7.40
C LEU A 54 14.18 -4.56 7.05
N ALA A 55 14.11 -5.30 5.95
CA ALA A 55 12.93 -6.09 5.66
C ALA A 55 12.81 -7.23 6.67
N TRP A 56 11.58 -7.59 7.01
CA TRP A 56 11.29 -8.70 7.91
C TRP A 56 10.33 -9.67 7.25
N ARG A 57 10.58 -10.96 7.46
CA ARG A 57 9.77 -12.05 6.91
C ARG A 57 9.65 -13.18 7.92
N HIS A 58 8.43 -13.67 8.11
CA HIS A 58 8.14 -14.88 8.87
C HIS A 58 7.00 -15.65 8.21
N GLY A 59 7.26 -16.87 7.73
CA GLY A 59 6.30 -17.62 6.92
C GLY A 59 5.88 -16.84 5.66
N ASN A 60 4.57 -16.60 5.53
CA ASN A 60 4.01 -15.80 4.43
C ASN A 60 3.98 -14.30 4.73
N ILE A 61 4.17 -13.89 5.99
CA ILE A 61 4.16 -12.48 6.40
C ILE A 61 5.46 -11.81 6.00
N HIS A 62 5.35 -10.60 5.43
CA HIS A 62 6.49 -9.79 5.00
C HIS A 62 6.21 -8.29 5.22
N LEU A 63 7.21 -7.59 5.76
CA LEU A 63 7.30 -6.13 5.76
C LEU A 63 8.58 -5.71 5.02
N SER A 64 8.45 -4.79 4.08
CA SER A 64 9.60 -4.15 3.45
C SER A 64 10.36 -3.27 4.44
N ALA A 65 11.63 -2.97 4.14
CA ALA A 65 12.43 -2.06 4.94
C ALA A 65 11.79 -0.65 5.00
N PRO A 66 11.87 0.05 6.14
CA PRO A 66 11.40 1.43 6.32
C PRO A 66 11.85 2.41 5.23
N CYS A 67 13.12 2.38 4.81
CA CYS A 67 13.60 3.26 3.73
C CYS A 67 12.88 3.02 2.40
N ILE A 68 12.55 1.75 2.09
CA ILE A 68 11.81 1.38 0.89
C ILE A 68 10.39 1.91 0.95
N TYR A 69 9.70 1.75 2.08
CA TYR A 69 8.36 2.33 2.23
C TYR A 69 8.38 3.85 2.18
N SER A 70 9.43 4.50 2.69
CA SER A 70 9.59 5.96 2.63
C SER A 70 9.68 6.43 1.18
N GLU A 71 10.55 5.81 0.38
CA GLU A 71 10.67 6.12 -1.06
C GLU A 71 9.37 5.82 -1.84
N VAL A 72 8.65 4.76 -1.48
CA VAL A 72 7.35 4.45 -2.09
C VAL A 72 6.31 5.52 -1.75
N MET A 73 6.18 5.90 -0.48
CA MET A 73 5.22 6.91 -0.03
C MET A 73 5.50 8.28 -0.67
N GLU A 74 6.77 8.69 -0.72
CA GLU A 74 7.23 9.91 -1.39
C GLU A 74 6.96 9.87 -2.90
N ALA A 75 7.25 8.74 -3.56
CA ALA A 75 7.07 8.60 -5.00
C ALA A 75 5.59 8.57 -5.40
N LEU A 76 4.73 7.99 -4.56
CA LEU A 76 3.29 7.92 -4.79
C LEU A 76 2.65 9.31 -4.78
N ASP A 77 3.20 10.31 -4.09
CA ASP A 77 2.60 11.66 -4.04
C ASP A 77 1.10 11.58 -3.73
N LEU A 78 0.81 11.03 -2.55
CA LEU A 78 -0.54 10.78 -2.05
C LEU A 78 -1.20 12.10 -1.64
N GLN A 79 -2.47 12.24 -1.97
CA GLN A 79 -3.28 13.40 -1.64
C GLN A 79 -4.67 12.97 -1.17
N PRO A 80 -5.34 13.78 -0.33
CA PRO A 80 -6.71 13.49 0.11
C PRO A 80 -7.67 13.23 -1.06
N GLY A 81 -8.47 12.17 -0.95
CA GLY A 81 -9.48 11.83 -1.95
C GLY A 81 -9.00 10.98 -3.14
N LEU A 82 -7.70 10.67 -3.24
CA LEU A 82 -7.20 9.76 -4.27
C LEU A 82 -7.61 8.30 -4.00
N SER A 83 -7.70 7.51 -5.06
CA SER A 83 -7.86 6.06 -4.99
C SER A 83 -6.52 5.33 -5.12
N PHE A 84 -6.31 4.36 -4.26
CA PHE A 84 -5.09 3.59 -4.10
C PHE A 84 -5.31 2.08 -4.23
N LEU A 85 -4.39 1.41 -4.91
CA LEU A 85 -4.30 -0.05 -5.02
C LEU A 85 -2.91 -0.52 -4.58
N ASN A 86 -2.87 -1.45 -3.64
CA ASN A 86 -1.67 -2.10 -3.12
C ASN A 86 -1.63 -3.57 -3.56
N LEU A 87 -0.76 -3.90 -4.52
CA LEU A 87 -0.55 -5.25 -5.04
C LEU A 87 0.55 -5.94 -4.21
N GLY A 88 0.21 -7.05 -3.55
CA GLY A 88 1.04 -7.66 -2.51
C GLY A 88 0.96 -6.85 -1.21
N SER A 89 -0.26 -6.67 -0.69
CA SER A 89 -0.50 -5.78 0.46
C SER A 89 0.14 -6.24 1.77
N GLY A 90 0.57 -7.50 1.86
CA GLY A 90 1.26 -8.03 3.03
C GLY A 90 0.46 -7.82 4.31
N THR A 91 1.13 -7.37 5.37
CA THR A 91 0.52 -7.11 6.68
C THR A 91 -0.47 -5.94 6.71
N GLY A 92 -0.64 -5.23 5.59
CA GLY A 92 -1.48 -4.03 5.54
C GLY A 92 -0.83 -2.78 6.12
N TYR A 93 0.43 -2.83 6.54
CA TYR A 93 1.16 -1.67 7.10
C TYR A 93 1.14 -0.46 6.16
N LEU A 94 1.61 -0.63 4.91
CA LEU A 94 1.58 0.44 3.91
C LEU A 94 0.14 0.90 3.62
N SER A 95 -0.81 -0.03 3.47
CA SER A 95 -2.21 0.32 3.23
C SER A 95 -2.79 1.14 4.39
N THR A 96 -2.35 0.91 5.62
CA THR A 96 -2.75 1.71 6.79
C THR A 96 -2.04 3.06 6.80
N MET A 97 -0.75 3.16 6.43
CA MET A 97 -0.09 4.48 6.28
C MET A 97 -0.79 5.36 5.24
N VAL A 98 -1.22 4.75 4.13
CA VAL A 98 -1.96 5.46 3.08
C VAL A 98 -3.33 5.97 3.56
N LEU A 99 -3.95 5.32 4.55
CA LEU A 99 -5.22 5.79 5.14
C LEU A 99 -5.12 7.23 5.65
N PHE A 100 -3.99 7.56 6.30
CA PHE A 100 -3.72 8.91 6.82
C PHE A 100 -3.52 9.92 5.69
N SER A 101 -2.84 9.51 4.62
CA SER A 101 -2.56 10.36 3.46
C SER A 101 -3.77 10.59 2.54
N LEU A 102 -4.77 9.69 2.56
CA LEU A 102 -5.99 9.79 1.73
C LEU A 102 -7.18 10.43 2.45
N GLY A 103 -7.14 10.51 3.78
CA GLY A 103 -8.19 11.09 4.60
C GLY A 103 -8.36 12.60 4.38
N ARG A 104 -9.56 13.12 4.59
CA ARG A 104 -9.80 14.57 4.64
C ARG A 104 -9.65 15.05 6.10
N PHE A 105 -9.02 16.22 6.26
CA PHE A 105 -8.91 17.01 7.50
C PHE A 105 -10.21 17.02 8.34
N PRO A 106 -10.14 17.24 9.67
CA PRO A 106 -11.05 16.66 10.65
C PRO A 106 -12.51 17.02 10.39
N CYS A 107 -13.36 16.00 10.34
CA CYS A 107 -14.80 16.18 10.28
C CYS A 107 -15.38 15.46 11.51
N LYS A 108 -16.03 16.23 12.40
CA LYS A 108 -16.78 15.73 13.58
C LYS A 108 -18.00 14.92 13.14
N ILE A 109 -17.83 13.83 12.40
CA ILE A 109 -18.93 12.93 12.05
C ILE A 109 -18.65 11.58 12.67
N ILE A 110 -19.43 11.36 13.73
CA ILE A 110 -19.58 10.18 14.55
C ILE A 110 -19.58 8.90 13.69
N ARG A 111 -18.87 7.90 14.21
CA ARG A 111 -18.68 6.49 13.81
C ARG A 111 -19.90 5.73 13.27
N SER A 112 -21.10 6.30 13.30
CA SER A 112 -22.37 5.61 13.04
C SER A 112 -23.08 5.95 11.73
N TYR A 113 -22.64 6.94 10.93
CA TYR A 113 -23.45 7.40 9.78
C TYR A 113 -22.69 7.76 8.49
N VAL A 114 -21.63 7.03 8.15
CA VAL A 114 -21.07 7.08 6.78
C VAL A 114 -21.18 5.73 6.09
N LYS A 115 -22.43 5.32 5.81
CA LYS A 115 -22.69 4.36 4.75
C LYS A 115 -22.19 4.95 3.43
N GLN A 116 -21.22 4.27 2.83
CA GLN A 116 -20.76 4.30 1.44
C GLN A 116 -21.45 5.37 0.57
N ARG A 117 -20.86 6.57 0.49
CA ARG A 117 -21.27 7.60 -0.48
C ARG A 117 -20.63 7.32 -1.84
N PRO A 118 -21.37 7.49 -2.96
CA PRO A 118 -20.76 7.50 -4.29
C PRO A 118 -19.71 8.61 -4.36
N GLY A 119 -18.47 8.26 -4.73
CA GLY A 119 -17.33 9.19 -4.79
C GLY A 119 -16.32 9.09 -3.64
N LYS A 120 -16.46 8.14 -2.70
CA LYS A 120 -15.45 7.93 -1.64
C LYS A 120 -14.08 7.54 -2.25
N PRO A 121 -12.94 8.07 -1.75
CA PRO A 121 -11.63 7.51 -2.03
C PRO A 121 -11.62 6.01 -1.72
N GLN A 122 -10.79 5.25 -2.45
CA GLN A 122 -10.69 3.79 -2.30
C GLN A 122 -9.27 3.40 -1.91
N ASN A 123 -9.13 2.42 -1.03
CA ASN A 123 -7.86 1.87 -0.59
C ASN A 123 -7.99 0.35 -0.65
N HIS A 124 -7.50 -0.26 -1.72
CA HIS A 124 -7.63 -1.70 -1.95
C HIS A 124 -6.27 -2.37 -1.80
N GLY A 125 -6.24 -3.52 -1.13
CA GLY A 125 -5.09 -4.40 -1.08
C GLY A 125 -5.39 -5.75 -1.70
N VAL A 126 -4.46 -6.29 -2.48
CA VAL A 126 -4.53 -7.66 -3.01
C VAL A 126 -3.35 -8.45 -2.46
N GLU A 127 -3.62 -9.59 -1.86
CA GLU A 127 -2.60 -10.47 -1.29
C GLU A 127 -2.89 -11.92 -1.67
N LEU A 128 -1.84 -12.68 -1.97
CA LEU A 128 -1.95 -14.06 -2.44
C LEU A 128 -2.42 -15.02 -1.34
N HIS A 129 -2.02 -14.73 -0.10
CA HIS A 129 -2.14 -15.61 1.05
C HIS A 129 -3.30 -15.21 1.97
N ALA A 130 -4.26 -16.11 2.19
CA ALA A 130 -5.44 -15.83 3.01
C ALA A 130 -5.12 -15.61 4.49
N ASP A 131 -4.13 -16.33 5.02
CA ASP A 131 -3.58 -16.14 6.37
C ASP A 131 -2.98 -14.74 6.55
N VAL A 132 -2.34 -14.19 5.50
CA VAL A 132 -1.77 -12.84 5.55
C VAL A 132 -2.87 -11.77 5.50
N ILE A 133 -3.95 -12.01 4.77
CA ILE A 133 -5.14 -11.13 4.77
C ILE A 133 -5.81 -11.10 6.15
N GLU A 134 -5.97 -12.26 6.78
CA GLU A 134 -6.51 -12.34 8.14
C GLU A 134 -5.64 -11.53 9.12
N TYR A 135 -4.33 -11.71 9.05
CA TYR A 135 -3.38 -10.93 9.83
C TYR A 135 -3.50 -9.42 9.57
N ALA A 136 -3.62 -9.00 8.32
CA ALA A 136 -3.77 -7.59 7.96
C ALA A 136 -5.05 -6.97 8.54
N TYR A 137 -6.17 -7.68 8.53
CA TYR A 137 -7.41 -7.22 9.16
C TYR A 137 -7.29 -7.17 10.69
N GLN A 138 -6.62 -8.13 11.32
CA GLN A 138 -6.37 -8.10 12.77
C GLN A 138 -5.54 -6.87 13.18
N LYS A 139 -4.49 -6.54 12.42
CA LYS A 139 -3.67 -5.34 12.67
C LYS A 139 -4.44 -4.05 12.43
N LEU A 140 -5.23 -3.98 11.35
CA LEU A 140 -6.09 -2.84 11.07
C LEU A 140 -7.14 -2.62 12.17
N ASP A 141 -7.81 -3.69 12.62
CA ASP A 141 -8.80 -3.62 13.71
C ASP A 141 -8.16 -3.17 15.03
N THR A 142 -6.95 -3.64 15.33
CA THR A 142 -6.17 -3.18 16.48
C THR A 142 -5.89 -1.67 16.39
N PHE A 143 -5.34 -1.22 15.25
CA PHE A 143 -5.05 0.19 15.00
C PHE A 143 -6.31 1.07 15.15
N ILE A 144 -7.45 0.67 14.59
CA ILE A 144 -8.71 1.41 14.69
C ILE A 144 -9.19 1.52 16.15
N LYS A 145 -8.94 0.49 16.97
CA LYS A 145 -9.35 0.46 18.38
C LYS A 145 -8.44 1.26 19.29
N THR A 146 -7.14 1.35 18.98
CA THR A 146 -6.13 2.01 19.82
C THR A 146 -5.85 3.44 19.40
N CYS A 147 -6.18 3.84 18.16
CA CYS A 147 -5.94 5.19 17.68
C CYS A 147 -6.98 6.18 18.25
N ASP A 148 -6.56 7.02 19.21
CA ASP A 148 -7.36 8.08 19.85
C ASP A 148 -7.94 9.13 18.87
N SER A 149 -7.42 9.16 17.65
CA SER A 149 -7.81 10.10 16.60
C SER A 149 -8.80 9.52 15.60
N PHE A 150 -9.14 8.22 15.66
CA PHE A 150 -9.95 7.59 14.62
C PHE A 150 -11.40 8.12 14.55
N ASP A 151 -11.93 8.65 15.65
CA ASP A 151 -13.28 9.23 15.69
C ASP A 151 -13.36 10.67 15.11
N LYS A 152 -12.24 11.25 14.66
CA LYS A 152 -12.15 12.66 14.25
C LYS A 152 -11.99 12.89 12.74
N PHE A 153 -11.72 11.86 11.94
CA PHE A 153 -11.44 11.99 10.51
C PHE A 153 -12.25 11.03 9.63
N GLU A 154 -12.49 11.43 8.38
CA GLU A 154 -13.09 10.55 7.39
C GLU A 154 -11.98 9.69 6.76
N PHE A 155 -11.92 8.43 7.18
CA PHE A 155 -10.90 7.50 6.71
C PHE A 155 -11.35 6.66 5.51
N CYS A 156 -10.38 6.39 4.64
CA CYS A 156 -10.48 5.39 3.59
C CYS A 156 -9.86 4.08 4.09
N GLU A 157 -10.62 3.36 4.93
CA GLU A 157 -10.24 2.05 5.46
C GLU A 157 -9.81 1.09 4.32
N PRO A 158 -8.67 0.42 4.46
CA PRO A 158 -8.24 -0.60 3.52
C PRO A 158 -9.28 -1.73 3.41
N SER A 159 -9.62 -2.10 2.17
CA SER A 159 -10.33 -3.34 1.86
C SER A 159 -9.36 -4.30 1.20
N PHE A 160 -9.07 -5.41 1.88
CA PHE A 160 -8.16 -6.42 1.39
C PHE A 160 -8.90 -7.59 0.71
N VAL A 161 -8.30 -8.13 -0.36
CA VAL A 161 -8.84 -9.23 -1.16
C VAL A 161 -7.78 -10.30 -1.38
N VAL A 162 -8.15 -11.56 -1.18
CA VAL A 162 -7.28 -12.70 -1.50
C VAL A 162 -7.23 -12.92 -3.01
N GLY A 163 -6.04 -13.00 -3.59
CA GLY A 163 -5.82 -13.52 -4.94
C GLY A 163 -4.51 -13.06 -5.58
N ASN A 164 -4.27 -13.53 -6.81
CA ASN A 164 -3.08 -13.18 -7.58
C ASN A 164 -3.24 -11.80 -8.28
N CYS A 165 -2.26 -10.92 -8.12
CA CYS A 165 -2.27 -9.59 -8.71
C CYS A 165 -2.35 -9.57 -10.25
N LEU A 166 -1.95 -10.67 -10.91
CA LEU A 166 -2.03 -10.87 -12.36
C LEU A 166 -3.38 -11.44 -12.85
N GLU A 167 -4.34 -11.64 -11.94
CA GLU A 167 -5.70 -12.13 -12.23
C GLU A 167 -6.79 -11.08 -11.93
N ILE A 168 -6.39 -9.82 -11.76
CA ILE A 168 -7.32 -8.68 -11.66
C ILE A 168 -7.87 -8.40 -13.06
N THR A 169 -9.20 -8.32 -13.19
CA THR A 169 -9.82 -8.17 -14.52
C THR A 169 -9.62 -6.78 -15.12
N PRO A 170 -9.49 -6.64 -16.45
CA PRO A 170 -9.42 -5.34 -17.11
C PRO A 170 -10.67 -4.47 -16.92
N GLU A 171 -11.85 -5.06 -16.73
CA GLU A 171 -13.10 -4.34 -16.43
C GLU A 171 -13.16 -3.80 -14.98
N SER A 172 -12.15 -4.15 -14.17
CA SER A 172 -11.94 -3.57 -12.85
C SER A 172 -11.69 -2.06 -12.95
N ARG A 173 -11.60 -1.43 -11.79
CA ARG A 173 -11.46 0.02 -11.68
C ARG A 173 -10.02 0.44 -11.93
N GLN A 174 -9.83 1.62 -12.52
CA GLN A 174 -8.54 2.32 -12.53
C GLN A 174 -8.34 3.18 -11.29
N TYR A 175 -7.09 3.30 -10.83
CA TYR A 175 -6.69 3.99 -9.61
C TYR A 175 -5.85 5.22 -9.92
N ASP A 176 -5.87 6.17 -8.98
CA ASP A 176 -5.00 7.34 -9.05
C ASP A 176 -3.57 6.96 -8.64
N ARG A 177 -3.43 5.97 -7.76
CA ARG A 177 -2.17 5.52 -7.17
C ARG A 177 -2.14 4.00 -7.12
N VAL A 178 -1.04 3.40 -7.58
CA VAL A 178 -0.85 1.95 -7.53
C VAL A 178 0.56 1.67 -7.01
N TYR A 179 0.68 0.74 -6.07
CA TYR A 179 1.96 0.20 -5.64
C TYR A 179 1.99 -1.31 -5.86
N CYS A 180 3.14 -1.85 -6.29
CA CYS A 180 3.39 -3.28 -6.33
C CYS A 180 4.55 -3.64 -5.41
N GLY A 181 4.26 -4.38 -4.33
CA GLY A 181 5.22 -4.82 -3.33
C GLY A 181 6.03 -6.06 -3.71
N ALA A 182 6.08 -6.41 -4.99
CA ALA A 182 6.84 -7.54 -5.53
C ALA A 182 7.48 -7.16 -6.87
N GLY A 183 8.60 -7.83 -7.21
CA GLY A 183 9.36 -7.58 -8.42
C GLY A 183 8.57 -7.97 -9.67
N VAL A 184 8.29 -6.98 -10.52
CA VAL A 184 7.50 -7.17 -11.75
C VAL A 184 8.45 -7.44 -12.91
N GLN A 185 8.17 -8.48 -13.68
CA GLN A 185 8.89 -8.77 -14.92
C GLN A 185 8.41 -7.84 -16.04
N LYS A 186 9.29 -7.56 -17.01
CA LYS A 186 9.05 -6.56 -18.07
C LYS A 186 7.78 -6.82 -18.86
N GLU A 187 7.45 -8.09 -19.07
CA GLU A 187 6.28 -8.53 -19.84
C GLU A 187 4.96 -8.14 -19.17
N HIS A 188 4.96 -7.94 -17.85
CA HIS A 188 3.79 -7.57 -17.06
C HIS A 188 3.67 -6.04 -16.84
N GLU A 189 4.62 -5.24 -17.32
CA GLU A 189 4.61 -3.78 -17.12
C GLU A 189 3.33 -3.14 -17.68
N ASN A 190 2.93 -3.50 -18.89
CA ASN A 190 1.72 -2.97 -19.52
C ASN A 190 0.44 -3.37 -18.78
N TYR A 191 0.43 -4.59 -18.22
CA TYR A 191 -0.68 -5.06 -17.40
C TYR A 191 -0.85 -4.19 -16.14
N MET A 192 0.25 -3.87 -15.45
CA MET A 192 0.24 -2.98 -14.28
C MET A 192 -0.18 -1.55 -14.65
N LYS A 193 0.34 -1.02 -15.76
CA LYS A 193 -0.01 0.32 -16.27
C LYS A 193 -1.52 0.48 -16.52
N ASN A 194 -2.19 -0.57 -17.01
CA ASN A 194 -3.62 -0.51 -17.31
C ASN A 194 -4.51 -0.30 -16.07
N MET A 195 -3.98 -0.50 -14.87
CA MET A 195 -4.66 -0.21 -13.60
C MET A 195 -4.66 1.28 -13.24
N LEU A 196 -3.91 2.14 -13.95
CA LEU A 196 -3.83 3.57 -13.68
C LEU A 196 -4.85 4.39 -14.47
N LYS A 197 -5.43 5.41 -13.85
CA LYS A 197 -6.10 6.52 -14.56
C LYS A 197 -5.07 7.41 -15.25
N VAL A 198 -5.52 8.22 -16.21
CA VAL A 198 -4.72 9.37 -16.68
C VAL A 198 -4.50 10.33 -15.52
N GLY A 199 -3.27 10.80 -15.33
CA GLY A 199 -2.78 11.52 -14.15
C GLY A 199 -2.34 10.62 -12.99
N GLY A 200 -2.49 9.30 -13.13
CA GLY A 200 -2.16 8.34 -12.08
C GLY A 200 -0.66 8.03 -11.98
N ILE A 201 -0.25 7.56 -10.80
CA ILE A 201 1.14 7.18 -10.49
C ILE A 201 1.19 5.71 -10.06
N LEU A 202 2.09 4.95 -10.69
CA LEU A 202 2.40 3.56 -10.38
C LEU A 202 3.84 3.50 -9.87
N VAL A 203 4.03 2.90 -8.70
CA VAL A 203 5.35 2.63 -8.12
C VAL A 203 5.53 1.12 -8.02
N LEU A 204 6.61 0.61 -8.61
CA LEU A 204 6.91 -0.82 -8.59
C LEU A 204 8.42 -1.09 -8.69
N PRO A 205 8.91 -2.24 -8.20
CA PRO A 205 10.20 -2.76 -8.59
C PRO A 205 10.13 -3.35 -10.00
N LEU A 206 10.95 -2.80 -10.90
CA LEU A 206 11.09 -3.24 -12.30
C LEU A 206 12.57 -3.27 -12.66
N GLU A 207 13.07 -4.38 -13.18
CA GLU A 207 14.49 -4.55 -13.55
C GLU A 207 15.43 -4.15 -12.38
N GLU A 208 15.16 -4.68 -11.17
CA GLU A 208 15.93 -4.44 -9.92
C GLU A 208 15.99 -2.96 -9.48
N LYS A 209 15.09 -2.12 -9.99
CA LYS A 209 14.98 -0.71 -9.60
C LYS A 209 13.56 -0.37 -9.19
N LEU A 210 13.42 0.31 -8.07
CA LEU A 210 12.17 0.93 -7.70
C LEU A 210 11.90 2.05 -8.71
N THR A 211 10.77 1.99 -9.39
CA THR A 211 10.46 2.80 -10.56
C THR A 211 9.10 3.45 -10.37
N LYS A 212 9.05 4.77 -10.60
CA LYS A 212 7.82 5.56 -10.69
C LYS A 212 7.42 5.68 -12.16
N ILE A 213 6.18 5.36 -12.47
CA ILE A 213 5.58 5.51 -13.79
C ILE A 213 4.36 6.42 -13.63
N THR A 214 4.34 7.54 -14.35
CA THR A 214 3.21 8.48 -14.37
C THR A 214 2.49 8.37 -15.71
N ARG A 215 1.15 8.21 -15.69
CA ARG A 215 0.33 8.24 -16.90
C ARG A 215 -0.04 9.67 -17.25
N THR A 216 0.71 10.32 -18.15
CA THR A 216 0.49 11.75 -18.47
C THR A 216 -0.55 11.97 -19.57
N GLY A 217 -0.93 10.92 -20.30
CA GLY A 217 -1.98 10.96 -21.32
C GLY A 217 -2.59 9.58 -21.57
N TYR A 218 -3.47 9.47 -22.56
CA TYR A 218 -4.17 8.20 -22.82
C TYR A 218 -3.21 7.04 -23.08
N ASN A 219 -2.16 7.28 -23.88
CA ASN A 219 -1.10 6.31 -24.19
C ASN A 219 0.31 6.89 -23.93
N ILE A 220 0.41 7.92 -23.09
CA ILE A 220 1.66 8.64 -22.82
C ILE A 220 2.06 8.37 -21.36
N TRP A 221 3.33 8.01 -21.18
CA TRP A 221 3.88 7.57 -19.91
C TRP A 221 5.22 8.24 -19.67
N GLU A 222 5.45 8.68 -18.44
CA GLU A 222 6.75 9.12 -17.95
C GLU A 222 7.29 8.11 -16.95
N THR A 223 8.56 7.74 -17.06
CA THR A 223 9.19 6.73 -16.19
C THR A 223 10.43 7.31 -15.53
N LYS A 224 10.49 7.23 -14.20
CA LYS A 224 11.64 7.64 -13.37
C LYS A 224 12.13 6.48 -12.51
N LYS A 225 13.40 6.11 -12.67
CA LYS A 225 14.09 5.14 -11.80
C LYS A 225 14.51 5.86 -10.51
N ILE A 226 14.21 5.28 -9.35
CA ILE A 226 14.41 5.90 -8.02
C ILE A 226 15.69 5.35 -7.38
N ILE A 227 15.65 4.10 -6.92
CA ILE A 227 16.77 3.42 -6.24
C ILE A 227 16.88 1.97 -6.71
N ALA A 228 18.07 1.38 -6.56
CA ALA A 228 18.25 -0.05 -6.74
C ALA A 228 17.62 -0.82 -5.57
N VAL A 229 16.92 -1.90 -5.86
CA VAL A 229 16.17 -2.68 -4.87
C VAL A 229 16.20 -4.16 -5.20
N SER A 230 16.02 -4.99 -4.17
CA SER A 230 15.80 -6.43 -4.32
C SER A 230 14.43 -6.79 -3.76
N PHE A 231 13.58 -7.39 -4.59
CA PHE A 231 12.25 -7.83 -4.22
C PHE A 231 12.04 -9.26 -4.69
N ALA A 232 11.26 -10.03 -3.92
CA ALA A 232 10.79 -11.33 -4.39
C ALA A 232 9.97 -11.14 -5.69
N PRO A 233 10.12 -12.04 -6.68
CA PRO A 233 9.39 -11.91 -7.94
C PRO A 233 7.89 -12.06 -7.71
N LEU A 234 7.11 -11.32 -8.49
CA LEU A 234 5.66 -11.41 -8.49
C LEU A 234 5.21 -12.82 -8.91
N ALA A 235 4.39 -13.45 -8.06
CA ALA A 235 3.95 -14.82 -8.25
C ALA A 235 3.12 -14.97 -9.54
N GLN A 236 3.48 -15.94 -10.38
CA GLN A 236 2.72 -16.28 -11.57
C GLN A 236 1.44 -17.06 -11.22
N PRO A 237 0.33 -16.88 -11.96
CA PRO A 237 -0.88 -17.68 -11.78
C PRO A 237 -0.60 -19.17 -11.99
N LYS A 238 -1.09 -20.03 -11.08
CA LYS A 238 -0.80 -21.48 -11.10
C LYS A 238 -1.53 -22.26 -12.21
N ASN A 239 -2.55 -21.68 -12.84
CA ASN A 239 -3.43 -22.36 -13.79
C ASN A 239 -3.54 -21.60 -15.12
N ARG A 240 -2.61 -21.82 -16.06
CA ARG A 240 -2.84 -21.41 -17.47
C ARG A 240 -3.77 -22.38 -18.22
N ASP A 241 -3.96 -23.61 -17.72
CA ASP A 241 -4.56 -24.72 -18.51
C ASP A 241 -6.02 -25.11 -18.16
N THR A 242 -6.69 -24.49 -17.17
CA THR A 242 -8.05 -24.94 -16.76
C THR A 242 -9.20 -24.05 -17.24
N GLY A 243 -8.95 -23.03 -18.06
CA GLY A 243 -10.00 -22.21 -18.69
C GLY A 243 -10.93 -21.46 -17.71
N LYS A 244 -10.66 -21.51 -16.39
CA LYS A 244 -11.41 -20.83 -15.34
C LYS A 244 -10.48 -19.93 -14.55
N SER A 245 -10.10 -18.80 -15.13
CA SER A 245 -9.50 -17.71 -14.35
C SER A 245 -10.56 -17.20 -13.37
N LYS A 246 -10.32 -17.35 -12.07
CA LYS A 246 -11.14 -16.69 -11.06
C LYS A 246 -10.71 -15.22 -11.02
N ALA A 247 -11.32 -14.45 -11.91
CA ALA A 247 -11.31 -12.99 -11.89
C ALA A 247 -11.44 -12.48 -10.44
N ILE A 248 -10.50 -11.65 -9.99
CA ILE A 248 -10.59 -11.01 -8.67
C ILE A 248 -11.45 -9.75 -8.79
N PRO A 249 -12.68 -9.73 -8.24
CA PRO A 249 -13.51 -8.54 -8.32
C PRO A 249 -13.06 -7.54 -7.25
N LEU A 250 -12.33 -6.51 -7.67
CA LEU A 250 -12.19 -5.29 -6.87
C LEU A 250 -13.54 -4.56 -6.93
N ARG A 251 -14.41 -4.82 -5.94
CA ARG A 251 -15.81 -4.36 -5.95
C ARG A 251 -15.87 -2.85 -6.23
N LYS A 252 -16.62 -2.47 -7.27
CA LYS A 252 -17.08 -1.08 -7.43
C LYS A 252 -18.14 -0.83 -6.36
N CYS A 253 -18.08 0.32 -5.68
CA CYS A 253 -19.10 0.73 -4.70
C CYS A 253 -20.49 0.59 -5.36
N LYS A 254 -21.39 -0.21 -4.76
CA LYS A 254 -22.75 -0.37 -5.27
C LYS A 254 -23.43 1.00 -5.15
N GLN A 255 -23.92 1.55 -6.26
CA GLN A 255 -24.93 2.60 -6.18
C GLN A 255 -26.13 1.99 -5.47
N SER A 256 -26.45 2.51 -4.29
CA SER A 256 -27.74 2.23 -3.66
C SER A 256 -28.80 2.81 -4.58
N THR A 257 -29.41 2.00 -5.43
CA THR A 257 -30.71 2.31 -6.00
C THR A 257 -31.66 2.37 -4.83
N ALA A 258 -32.02 3.58 -4.42
CA ALA A 258 -33.16 3.81 -3.56
C ALA A 258 -34.40 3.27 -4.29
N LEU A 259 -35.06 2.29 -3.68
CA LEU A 259 -36.47 1.99 -3.89
C LEU A 259 -37.21 2.53 -2.68
#